data_AF-A0A239MD91-F1
#
_entry.id   AF-A0A239MD91-F1
#
_cell.length_a   1.000
_cell.length_b   1.000
_cell.length_c   1.000
_cell.angle_alpha   90.00
_cell.angle_beta   90.00
_cell.angle_gamma   90.00
#
_symmetry.space_group_name_H-M   'P 1'
#
loop_
_entity.id
_entity.type
_entity.pdbx_description
1 polymer ?
#
loop_
_entity_poly.entity_id
_entity_poly.type
_entity_poly.pdbx_seq_one_letter_code
_entity_poly.pdbx_strand_id
1 'polypeptide(L)'
;MTKRVRVRAPELVGKGGWINTGGKNLTLADLRGRLVVVDFWTFCCINCLHVLDELRELEEKHRDTVVIVGVHSPKFVHEAEHESVVDAVERYGVHHPVLDDPELTTWKQYAVRAWPTLTVIDPEGYVVAQHSGEGHAHALEVLVTELEAEHAAKGTLRRGDGPYVAPEPVATDLRFPGKALRLPSGNLLVSDSTRHQLVEMEPDGETVVRRIGGPGDFNEPQGLALLPDGTVVVADTVGHRLRTFDPASGALETVAGTGKQWWQGSATSGPALGTDLSSPWDVAWWDGRVWIAMAGVHQLWAYDPADGTVAVVAGTTNEGLVDGPADQAWFAQPSGLAAAGERLWVADSETSALRWVERAGDGAGYVVRTAVGTGLFDFGHRDGAAEQALLQHPLGVTALPDGSVAVSDTYNHALRRFDPATGEVGTLATDLREPSGAVLDGGEIVVVESARHRLTRLRLPEDAVRVEGAAHRTQRPATDVAPGPLRLDVVFSAPAGQKLDERYGPSTRLLVGATPPELLLEGAGKGTDLFRDVVLNGDVGEGVLHVSAMAASCDDDPDNEFPACHVHQQDWGVPVRLTAEGDTRLVLVLAGMDA
;
A
#
# COMPACT_ATOMS: atom_id res chain seq x y z
N MET A 1 -12.48 -29.76 26.37
CA MET A 1 -11.90 -28.50 25.88
C MET A 1 -10.68 -28.19 26.71
N THR A 2 -9.49 -28.49 26.19
CA THR A 2 -8.22 -28.07 26.80
C THR A 2 -8.27 -26.55 26.93
N LYS A 3 -8.09 -26.03 28.14
CA LYS A 3 -8.10 -24.60 28.44
C LYS A 3 -6.95 -23.99 27.63
N ARG A 4 -7.25 -23.31 26.51
CA ARG A 4 -6.25 -22.62 25.69
C ARG A 4 -5.39 -21.75 26.61
N VAL A 5 -4.07 -21.84 26.46
CA VAL A 5 -3.14 -21.01 27.23
C VAL A 5 -3.40 -19.56 26.82
N ARG A 6 -3.86 -18.72 27.75
CA ARG A 6 -4.08 -17.28 27.49
C ARG A 6 -2.73 -16.57 27.52
N VAL A 7 -2.39 -15.88 26.44
CA VAL A 7 -1.15 -15.09 26.34
C VAL A 7 -1.44 -13.66 26.79
N ARG A 8 -0.65 -13.14 27.73
CA ARG A 8 -0.72 -11.73 28.12
C ARG A 8 -0.13 -10.88 27.02
N ALA A 9 -0.81 -9.80 26.66
CA ALA A 9 -0.27 -8.83 25.71
C ALA A 9 1.05 -8.24 26.25
N PRO A 10 2.16 -8.29 25.48
CA PRO A 10 3.37 -7.54 25.81
C PRO A 10 3.08 -6.04 25.89
N GLU A 11 3.85 -5.30 26.70
CA GLU A 11 3.68 -3.83 26.75
C GLU A 11 4.04 -3.19 25.41
N LEU A 12 3.34 -2.10 25.07
CA LEU A 12 3.57 -1.37 23.83
C LEU A 12 4.74 -0.40 24.00
N VAL A 13 5.86 -0.69 23.34
CA VAL A 13 7.12 0.07 23.47
C VAL A 13 7.65 0.45 22.09
N GLY A 14 7.78 1.75 21.86
CA GLY A 14 8.32 2.31 20.62
C GLY A 14 9.21 3.50 20.97
N LYS A 15 10.40 3.56 20.35
CA LYS A 15 11.40 4.60 20.63
C LYS A 15 10.97 5.98 20.16
N GLY A 16 10.14 6.06 19.12
CA GLY A 16 9.59 7.31 18.61
C GLY A 16 8.48 7.90 19.48
N GLY A 17 7.95 7.13 20.43
CA GLY A 17 6.93 7.59 21.38
C GLY A 17 5.52 7.52 20.80
N TRP A 18 4.63 8.35 21.35
CA TRP A 18 3.21 8.34 21.03
C TRP A 18 2.78 9.60 20.27
N ILE A 19 2.00 9.40 19.21
CA ILE A 19 1.34 10.41 18.40
C ILE A 19 -0.17 10.35 18.67
N ASN A 20 -0.85 11.49 18.54
CA ASN A 20 -2.30 11.63 18.81
C ASN A 20 -2.73 11.35 20.26
N THR A 21 -1.86 11.59 21.24
CA THR A 21 -2.16 11.37 22.67
C THR A 21 -2.01 12.64 23.53
N GLY A 22 -1.83 13.80 22.91
CA GLY A 22 -1.56 15.06 23.61
C GLY A 22 -0.28 15.04 24.44
N GLY A 23 0.73 14.26 23.99
CA GLY A 23 2.00 14.06 24.69
C GLY A 23 1.96 13.04 25.84
N LYS A 24 0.85 12.31 26.01
CA LYS A 24 0.77 11.24 27.01
C LYS A 24 1.42 9.96 26.49
N ASN A 25 2.35 9.41 27.26
CA ASN A 25 2.84 8.05 27.06
C ASN A 25 1.81 7.06 27.60
N LEU A 26 1.17 6.30 26.71
CA LEU A 26 0.18 5.30 27.08
C LEU A 26 0.84 3.98 27.47
N THR A 27 0.18 3.24 28.36
CA THR A 27 0.50 1.86 28.73
C THR A 27 -0.73 0.98 28.55
N LEU A 28 -0.56 -0.34 28.40
CA LEU A 28 -1.69 -1.27 28.40
C LEU A 28 -2.50 -1.20 29.71
N ALA A 29 -1.87 -0.77 30.82
CA ALA A 29 -2.57 -0.53 32.08
C ALA A 29 -3.57 0.64 32.00
N ASP A 30 -3.25 1.70 31.24
CA ASP A 30 -4.17 2.82 30.99
C ASP A 30 -5.42 2.38 30.22
N LEU A 31 -5.28 1.37 29.35
CA LEU A 31 -6.33 0.85 28.48
C LEU A 31 -7.14 -0.31 29.13
N ARG A 32 -6.83 -0.68 30.38
CA ARG A 32 -7.53 -1.78 31.05
C ARG A 32 -9.04 -1.53 31.14
N GLY A 33 -9.79 -2.58 30.84
CA GLY A 33 -11.24 -2.55 30.77
C GLY A 33 -11.78 -2.15 29.39
N ARG A 34 -10.92 -1.80 28.43
CA ARG A 34 -11.27 -1.57 27.02
C ARG A 34 -10.83 -2.74 26.17
N LEU A 35 -11.52 -2.98 25.06
CA LEU A 35 -10.96 -3.80 24.00
C LEU A 35 -9.88 -2.96 23.29
N VAL A 36 -8.75 -3.55 22.95
CA VAL A 36 -7.69 -2.86 22.20
C VAL A 36 -7.44 -3.60 20.90
N VAL A 37 -7.53 -2.90 19.77
CA VAL A 37 -7.12 -3.41 18.46
C VAL A 37 -5.79 -2.77 18.12
N VAL A 38 -4.73 -3.57 18.09
CA VAL A 38 -3.39 -3.12 17.71
C VAL A 38 -3.21 -3.37 16.22
N ASP A 39 -3.01 -2.30 15.45
CA ASP A 39 -2.76 -2.35 14.02
C ASP A 39 -1.27 -2.15 13.73
N PHE A 40 -0.58 -3.20 13.29
CA PHE A 40 0.82 -3.12 12.86
C PHE A 40 0.88 -2.70 11.40
N TRP A 41 1.25 -1.45 11.15
CA TRP A 41 1.16 -0.83 9.84
C TRP A 41 2.45 -0.06 9.48
N THR A 42 2.58 0.26 8.20
CA THR A 42 3.63 1.13 7.65
C THR A 42 2.97 1.99 6.57
N PHE A 43 3.35 3.26 6.48
CA PHE A 43 2.57 4.22 5.70
C PHE A 43 2.81 4.15 4.18
N CYS A 44 3.83 3.42 3.72
CA CYS A 44 4.05 3.17 2.30
C CYS A 44 3.09 2.12 1.70
N CYS A 45 2.60 1.18 2.52
CA CYS A 45 1.95 -0.04 2.05
C CYS A 45 0.46 0.18 1.78
N ILE A 46 0.02 -0.03 0.55
CA ILE A 46 -1.39 0.15 0.16
C ILE A 46 -2.36 -0.72 0.96
N ASN A 47 -1.97 -1.96 1.30
CA ASN A 47 -2.79 -2.86 2.10
C ASN A 47 -3.03 -2.29 3.51
N CYS A 48 -2.01 -1.61 4.09
CA CYS A 48 -2.17 -0.92 5.37
C CYS A 48 -3.16 0.25 5.25
N LEU A 49 -3.11 1.00 4.14
CA LEU A 49 -4.03 2.13 3.92
C LEU A 49 -5.48 1.65 3.78
N HIS A 50 -5.74 0.54 3.08
CA HIS A 50 -7.07 -0.06 3.04
C HIS A 50 -7.56 -0.49 4.43
N VAL A 51 -6.67 -1.07 5.26
CA VAL A 51 -7.03 -1.43 6.64
C VAL A 51 -7.34 -0.21 7.50
N LEU A 52 -6.65 0.92 7.32
CA LEU A 52 -7.04 2.16 8.00
C LEU A 52 -8.48 2.55 7.66
N ASP A 53 -8.88 2.46 6.40
CA ASP A 53 -10.26 2.73 5.99
C ASP A 53 -11.27 1.71 6.55
N GLU A 54 -10.94 0.42 6.54
CA GLU A 54 -11.74 -0.64 7.17
C GLU A 54 -11.99 -0.37 8.66
N LEU A 55 -10.97 0.12 9.37
CA LEU A 55 -11.03 0.36 10.81
C LEU A 55 -11.84 1.61 11.18
N ARG A 56 -12.05 2.57 10.28
CA ARG A 56 -12.79 3.82 10.56
C ARG A 56 -14.23 3.55 11.02
N GLU A 57 -14.94 2.62 10.36
CA GLU A 57 -16.32 2.28 10.72
C GLU A 57 -16.39 1.57 12.08
N LEU A 58 -15.47 0.63 12.33
CA LEU A 58 -15.35 -0.09 13.59
C LEU A 58 -15.05 0.88 14.74
N GLU A 59 -14.10 1.79 14.54
CA GLU A 59 -13.71 2.81 15.50
C GLU A 59 -14.90 3.70 15.88
N GLU A 60 -15.62 4.26 14.91
CA GLU A 60 -16.74 5.16 15.18
C GLU A 60 -17.89 4.43 15.91
N LYS A 61 -18.20 3.19 15.49
CA LYS A 61 -19.29 2.41 16.07
C LYS A 61 -19.01 1.96 17.49
N HIS A 62 -17.77 1.59 17.80
CA HIS A 62 -17.36 1.03 19.09
C HIS A 62 -16.47 1.96 19.93
N ARG A 63 -16.44 3.25 19.62
CA ARG A 63 -15.55 4.24 20.25
C ARG A 63 -15.60 4.32 21.77
N ASP A 64 -16.69 3.90 22.40
CA ASP A 64 -16.84 3.95 23.85
C ASP A 64 -16.24 2.73 24.57
N THR A 65 -16.00 1.61 23.87
CA THR A 65 -15.51 0.34 24.41
C THR A 65 -14.19 -0.11 23.80
N VAL A 66 -13.94 0.22 22.53
CA VAL A 66 -12.73 -0.12 21.76
C VAL A 66 -11.76 1.06 21.76
N VAL A 67 -10.47 0.76 21.77
CA VAL A 67 -9.39 1.70 21.44
C VAL A 67 -8.53 1.06 20.37
N ILE A 68 -8.42 1.70 19.21
CA ILE A 68 -7.46 1.29 18.19
C ILE A 68 -6.10 1.92 18.54
N VAL A 69 -5.03 1.16 18.35
CA VAL A 69 -3.65 1.65 18.48
C VAL A 69 -2.89 1.25 17.23
N GLY A 70 -2.51 2.22 16.41
CA GLY A 70 -1.60 1.98 15.30
C GLY A 70 -0.17 1.84 15.82
N VAL A 71 0.50 0.72 15.57
CA VAL A 71 1.93 0.53 15.83
C VAL A 71 2.67 0.68 14.51
N HIS A 72 3.16 1.89 14.25
CA HIS A 72 3.90 2.19 13.04
C HIS A 72 5.27 1.50 13.06
N SER A 73 5.49 0.59 12.11
CA SER A 73 6.62 -0.32 12.03
C SER A 73 7.26 -0.21 10.64
N PRO A 74 8.37 0.53 10.46
CA PRO A 74 8.81 0.98 9.14
C PRO A 74 9.33 -0.14 8.23
N LYS A 75 9.05 -0.03 6.91
CA LYS A 75 9.66 -0.84 5.84
C LYS A 75 10.91 -0.15 5.26
N PHE A 76 10.84 1.16 5.03
CA PHE A 76 11.89 2.01 4.46
C PHE A 76 12.61 2.83 5.54
N VAL A 77 13.81 3.32 5.21
CA VAL A 77 14.60 4.16 6.13
C VAL A 77 13.88 5.46 6.47
N HIS A 78 13.26 6.10 5.46
CA HIS A 78 12.44 7.31 5.63
C HIS A 78 11.31 7.14 6.63
N GLU A 79 10.67 5.96 6.65
CA GLU A 79 9.57 5.66 7.56
C GLU A 79 10.03 5.56 9.02
N ALA A 80 11.33 5.39 9.28
CA ALA A 80 11.88 5.40 10.65
C ALA A 80 12.09 6.82 11.22
N GLU A 81 11.89 7.87 10.40
CA GLU A 81 11.98 9.26 10.84
C GLU A 81 10.66 9.71 11.46
N HIS A 82 10.71 10.18 12.71
CA HIS A 82 9.51 10.51 13.49
C HIS A 82 8.60 11.54 12.80
N GLU A 83 9.18 12.61 12.24
CA GLU A 83 8.41 13.65 11.54
C GLU A 83 7.68 13.08 10.31
N SER A 84 8.26 12.10 9.62
CA SER A 84 7.60 11.44 8.48
C SER A 84 6.40 10.62 8.93
N VAL A 85 6.47 9.98 10.10
CA VAL A 85 5.32 9.29 10.71
C VAL A 85 4.22 10.28 11.09
N VAL A 86 4.58 11.43 11.66
CA VAL A 86 3.63 12.51 11.97
C VAL A 86 2.94 13.04 10.71
N ASP A 87 3.72 13.32 9.65
CA ASP A 87 3.19 13.73 8.34
C ASP A 87 2.24 12.67 7.77
N ALA A 88 2.58 11.38 7.86
CA ALA A 88 1.74 10.29 7.37
C ALA A 88 0.44 10.09 8.17
N VAL A 89 0.52 10.14 9.50
CA VAL A 89 -0.65 10.10 10.40
C VAL A 89 -1.64 11.19 10.03
N GLU A 90 -1.14 12.38 9.75
CA GLU A 90 -1.99 13.48 9.30
C GLU A 90 -2.54 13.27 7.89
N ARG A 91 -1.68 12.85 6.95
CA ARG A 91 -2.03 12.63 5.54
C ARG A 91 -3.18 11.64 5.38
N TYR A 92 -3.15 10.54 6.12
CA TYR A 92 -4.16 9.48 6.02
C TYR A 92 -5.30 9.64 7.04
N GLY A 93 -5.37 10.79 7.73
CA GLY A 93 -6.47 11.09 8.66
C GLY A 93 -6.59 10.05 9.78
N VAL A 94 -5.47 9.61 10.35
CA VAL A 94 -5.46 8.60 11.41
C VAL A 94 -5.98 9.23 12.71
N HIS A 95 -7.16 8.80 13.15
CA HIS A 95 -7.89 9.38 14.29
C HIS A 95 -7.81 8.56 15.59
N HIS A 96 -6.81 7.69 15.68
CA HIS A 96 -6.47 6.93 16.89
C HIS A 96 -5.03 7.20 17.36
N PRO A 97 -4.67 6.82 18.60
CA PRO A 97 -3.29 6.80 19.06
C PRO A 97 -2.37 6.00 18.16
N VAL A 98 -1.18 6.52 17.90
CA VAL A 98 -0.14 5.82 17.15
C VAL A 98 1.13 5.73 17.98
N LEU A 99 1.68 4.52 18.09
CA LEU A 99 2.99 4.25 18.65
C LEU A 99 4.01 4.17 17.51
N ASP A 100 5.05 4.99 17.57
CA ASP A 100 6.16 4.98 16.62
C ASP A 100 7.24 3.98 17.07
N ASP A 101 7.34 2.84 16.36
CA ASP A 101 8.23 1.70 16.64
C ASP A 101 9.34 1.54 15.57
N PRO A 102 10.28 2.50 15.46
CA PRO A 102 11.28 2.50 14.37
C PRO A 102 12.32 1.36 14.49
N GLU A 103 12.39 0.68 15.64
CA GLU A 103 13.32 -0.43 15.90
C GLU A 103 12.63 -1.81 15.82
N LEU A 104 11.34 -1.83 15.44
CA LEU A 104 10.50 -3.03 15.35
C LEU A 104 10.48 -3.83 16.67
N THR A 105 10.48 -3.14 17.81
CA THR A 105 10.52 -3.76 19.13
C THR A 105 9.18 -4.41 19.46
N THR A 106 8.08 -3.66 19.36
CA THR A 106 6.73 -4.17 19.61
C THR A 106 6.35 -5.16 18.52
N TRP A 107 6.70 -4.88 17.25
CA TRP A 107 6.54 -5.82 16.13
C TRP A 107 7.10 -7.23 16.46
N LYS A 108 8.34 -7.30 16.96
CA LYS A 108 8.99 -8.58 17.33
C LYS A 108 8.31 -9.24 18.53
N GLN A 109 7.91 -8.47 19.54
CA GLN A 109 7.26 -9.00 20.76
C GLN A 109 5.91 -9.65 20.46
N TYR A 110 5.20 -9.16 19.45
CA TYR A 110 3.93 -9.71 18.97
C TYR A 110 4.10 -10.76 17.86
N ALA A 111 5.35 -11.13 17.53
CA ALA A 111 5.70 -12.12 16.50
C ALA A 111 5.06 -11.81 15.12
N VAL A 112 4.96 -10.53 14.77
CA VAL A 112 4.36 -10.07 13.51
C VAL A 112 5.30 -10.38 12.34
N ARG A 113 4.72 -10.74 11.19
CA ARG A 113 5.46 -11.16 9.98
C ARG A 113 4.97 -10.54 8.67
N ALA A 114 3.87 -9.78 8.71
CA ALA A 114 3.28 -9.13 7.53
C ALA A 114 2.68 -7.78 7.87
N TRP A 115 2.70 -6.89 6.90
CA TRP A 115 1.95 -5.63 6.94
C TRP A 115 0.67 -5.78 6.09
N PRO A 116 -0.49 -5.30 6.56
CA PRO A 116 -0.81 -5.03 7.97
C PRO A 116 -0.95 -6.31 8.80
N THR A 117 -0.94 -6.19 10.12
CA THR A 117 -1.38 -7.26 11.03
C THR A 117 -2.17 -6.66 12.18
N LEU A 118 -3.37 -7.17 12.42
CA LEU A 118 -4.26 -6.73 13.50
C LEU A 118 -4.19 -7.72 14.66
N THR A 119 -4.02 -7.22 15.88
CA THR A 119 -4.07 -8.02 17.12
C THR A 119 -5.14 -7.49 18.05
N VAL A 120 -6.05 -8.37 18.50
CA VAL A 120 -7.12 -8.01 19.43
C VAL A 120 -6.75 -8.41 20.85
N ILE A 121 -6.83 -7.45 21.77
CA ILE A 121 -6.58 -7.61 23.20
C ILE A 121 -7.88 -7.38 23.96
N ASP A 122 -8.22 -8.32 24.85
CA ASP A 122 -9.42 -8.25 25.66
C ASP A 122 -9.30 -7.23 26.82
N PRO A 123 -10.42 -6.81 27.45
CA PRO A 123 -10.44 -5.90 28.60
C PRO A 123 -9.61 -6.34 29.81
N GLU A 124 -9.26 -7.63 29.91
CA GLU A 124 -8.42 -8.17 30.98
C GLU A 124 -6.92 -8.09 30.64
N GLY A 125 -6.55 -7.80 29.38
CA GLY A 125 -5.18 -7.64 28.87
C GLY A 125 -4.58 -8.92 28.28
N TYR A 126 -5.38 -9.77 27.66
CA TYR A 126 -4.92 -10.96 26.94
C TYR A 126 -5.13 -10.83 25.44
N VAL A 127 -4.17 -11.34 24.66
CA VAL A 127 -4.34 -11.47 23.21
C VAL A 127 -5.36 -12.57 22.94
N VAL A 128 -6.38 -12.27 22.13
CA VAL A 128 -7.49 -13.18 21.83
C VAL A 128 -7.62 -13.50 20.34
N ALA A 129 -7.08 -12.66 19.47
CA ALA A 129 -7.04 -12.91 18.03
C ALA A 129 -5.89 -12.16 17.34
N GLN A 130 -5.44 -12.70 16.21
CA GLN A 130 -4.53 -12.04 15.29
C GLN A 130 -5.01 -12.29 13.84
N HIS A 131 -4.92 -11.27 13.00
CA HIS A 131 -5.31 -11.31 11.60
C HIS A 131 -4.20 -10.66 10.77
N SER A 132 -3.66 -11.35 9.76
CA SER A 132 -2.68 -10.77 8.83
C SER A 132 -3.39 -10.36 7.54
N GLY A 133 -3.02 -9.20 7.01
CA GLY A 133 -3.55 -8.67 5.76
C GLY A 133 -4.79 -7.81 5.92
N GLU A 134 -5.41 -7.50 4.78
CA GLU A 134 -6.62 -6.70 4.66
C GLU A 134 -7.89 -7.57 4.54
N GLY A 135 -9.06 -6.95 4.62
CA GLY A 135 -10.36 -7.61 4.45
C GLY A 135 -10.93 -8.26 5.70
N HIS A 136 -10.48 -7.88 6.90
CA HIS A 136 -10.90 -8.52 8.16
C HIS A 136 -11.96 -7.72 8.94
N ALA A 137 -12.42 -6.57 8.43
CA ALA A 137 -13.42 -5.72 9.08
C ALA A 137 -14.63 -6.48 9.64
N HIS A 138 -15.24 -7.35 8.84
CA HIS A 138 -16.39 -8.14 9.27
C HIS A 138 -16.06 -9.11 10.42
N ALA A 139 -14.92 -9.79 10.34
CA ALA A 139 -14.47 -10.72 11.38
C ALA A 139 -14.18 -9.99 12.70
N LEU A 140 -13.57 -8.79 12.61
CA LEU A 140 -13.31 -7.94 13.77
C LEU A 140 -14.61 -7.44 14.42
N GLU A 141 -15.58 -7.00 13.62
CA GLU A 141 -16.88 -6.54 14.10
C GLU A 141 -17.63 -7.62 14.90
N VAL A 142 -17.65 -8.86 14.40
CA VAL A 142 -18.23 -10.01 15.10
C VAL A 142 -17.50 -10.26 16.42
N LEU A 143 -16.16 -10.33 16.38
CA LEU A 143 -15.34 -10.59 17.56
C LEU A 143 -15.49 -9.51 18.64
N VAL A 144 -15.49 -8.24 18.25
CA VAL A 144 -15.66 -7.10 19.17
C VAL A 144 -17.03 -7.18 19.84
N THR A 145 -18.09 -7.44 19.08
CA THR A 145 -19.45 -7.56 19.63
C THR A 145 -19.56 -8.71 20.66
N GLU A 146 -18.95 -9.86 20.37
CA GLU A 146 -18.92 -10.99 21.30
C GLU A 146 -18.15 -10.67 22.59
N LEU A 147 -16.96 -10.08 22.45
CA LEU A 147 -16.11 -9.71 23.58
C LEU A 147 -16.76 -8.62 24.45
N GLU A 148 -17.46 -7.66 23.85
CA GLU A 148 -18.24 -6.69 24.61
C GLU A 148 -19.31 -7.36 25.48
N ALA A 149 -20.09 -8.27 24.89
CA ALA A 149 -21.13 -9.00 25.63
C ALA A 149 -20.53 -9.83 26.76
N GLU A 150 -19.45 -10.56 26.48
CA GLU A 150 -18.74 -11.39 27.46
C GLU A 150 -18.20 -10.54 28.62
N HIS A 151 -17.46 -9.47 28.32
CA HIS A 151 -16.80 -8.66 29.33
C HIS A 151 -17.75 -7.71 30.06
N ALA A 152 -18.90 -7.36 29.47
CA ALA A 152 -20.01 -6.72 30.17
C ALA A 152 -20.62 -7.67 31.21
N ALA A 153 -20.89 -8.93 30.84
CA ALA A 153 -21.42 -9.93 31.75
C ALA A 153 -20.44 -10.26 32.91
N LYS A 154 -19.13 -10.23 32.63
CA LYS A 154 -18.08 -10.38 33.65
C LYS A 154 -17.85 -9.14 34.52
N GLY A 155 -18.38 -7.97 34.13
CA GLY A 155 -18.14 -6.69 34.81
C GLY A 155 -16.71 -6.15 34.64
N THR A 156 -15.99 -6.61 33.62
CA THR A 156 -14.62 -6.17 33.31
C THR A 156 -14.56 -5.11 32.21
N LEU A 157 -15.65 -4.86 31.49
CA LEU A 157 -15.74 -3.83 30.44
C LEU A 157 -15.98 -2.44 31.04
N ARG A 158 -15.25 -1.44 30.55
CA ARG A 158 -15.41 -0.02 30.85
C ARG A 158 -15.82 0.72 29.59
N ARG A 159 -16.73 1.69 29.74
CA ARG A 159 -17.19 2.58 28.67
C ARG A 159 -16.69 4.01 28.89
N GLY A 160 -16.31 4.73 27.84
CA GLY A 160 -15.95 6.15 27.89
C GLY A 160 -15.10 6.61 26.70
N ASP A 161 -14.66 7.86 26.73
CA ASP A 161 -13.83 8.41 25.65
C ASP A 161 -12.45 7.74 25.57
N GLY A 162 -11.92 7.64 24.35
CA GLY A 162 -10.57 7.15 24.09
C GLY A 162 -9.49 8.18 24.42
N PRO A 163 -8.21 7.78 24.42
CA PRO A 163 -7.08 8.68 24.70
C PRO A 163 -6.64 9.55 23.50
N TYR A 164 -7.39 9.51 22.39
CA TYR A 164 -7.10 10.29 21.19
C TYR A 164 -7.18 11.79 21.45
N VAL A 165 -6.19 12.53 20.93
CA VAL A 165 -6.15 13.98 20.91
C VAL A 165 -5.81 14.41 19.49
N ALA A 166 -6.74 15.13 18.87
CA ALA A 166 -6.55 15.64 17.51
C ALA A 166 -5.41 16.69 17.45
N PRO A 167 -4.59 16.68 16.39
CA PRO A 167 -3.59 17.71 16.16
C PRO A 167 -4.24 19.08 15.85
N GLU A 168 -3.50 20.16 16.09
CA GLU A 168 -3.96 21.50 15.75
C GLU A 168 -3.95 21.70 14.22
N PRO A 169 -5.07 22.15 13.61
CA PRO A 169 -5.09 22.42 12.18
C PRO A 169 -4.15 23.58 11.80
N VAL A 170 -3.32 23.37 10.77
CA VAL A 170 -2.46 24.43 10.22
C VAL A 170 -3.04 24.93 8.89
N ALA A 171 -3.23 26.24 8.78
CA ALA A 171 -3.76 26.87 7.57
C ALA A 171 -2.69 26.96 6.47
N THR A 172 -3.01 26.43 5.28
CA THR A 172 -2.15 26.39 4.09
C THR A 172 -3.03 26.41 2.83
N ASP A 173 -2.50 26.77 1.65
CA ASP A 173 -3.30 26.76 0.41
C ASP A 173 -3.52 25.35 -0.16
N LEU A 174 -2.50 24.50 -0.06
CA LEU A 174 -2.57 23.07 -0.33
C LEU A 174 -2.31 22.29 0.96
N ARG A 175 -2.66 21.01 1.00
CA ARG A 175 -2.35 20.09 2.09
C ARG A 175 -2.11 18.70 1.51
N PHE A 176 -0.88 18.24 1.65
CA PHE A 176 -0.37 17.02 1.00
C PHE A 176 -0.82 16.86 -0.45
N PRO A 177 -0.52 17.85 -1.34
CA PRO A 177 -0.90 17.73 -2.73
C PRO A 177 -0.29 16.47 -3.37
N GLY A 178 -1.06 15.78 -4.20
CA GLY A 178 -0.69 14.51 -4.80
C GLY A 178 -0.01 14.65 -6.16
N LYS A 179 -0.67 15.35 -7.09
CA LYS A 179 -0.24 15.52 -8.49
C LYS A 179 -0.57 16.93 -8.98
N ALA A 180 0.19 17.40 -9.96
CA ALA A 180 -0.10 18.63 -10.70
C ALA A 180 -0.14 18.37 -12.20
N LEU A 181 -0.99 19.11 -12.90
CA LEU A 181 -1.18 19.08 -14.34
C LEU A 181 -1.25 20.51 -14.87
N ARG A 182 -0.63 20.77 -16.03
CA ARG A 182 -0.73 22.06 -16.71
C ARG A 182 -1.96 22.08 -17.61
N LEU A 183 -2.86 23.02 -17.37
CA LEU A 183 -4.06 23.23 -18.19
C LEU A 183 -3.71 23.97 -19.49
N PRO A 184 -4.57 23.87 -20.54
CA PRO A 184 -4.43 24.66 -21.76
C PRO A 184 -4.42 26.18 -21.54
N SER A 185 -5.03 26.66 -20.45
CA SER A 185 -5.00 28.07 -20.03
C SER A 185 -3.61 28.54 -19.62
N GLY A 186 -2.69 27.63 -19.27
CA GLY A 186 -1.41 27.90 -18.65
C GLY A 186 -1.40 27.72 -17.13
N ASN A 187 -2.58 27.66 -16.50
CA ASN A 187 -2.74 27.41 -15.07
C ASN A 187 -2.31 26.00 -14.67
N LEU A 188 -2.04 25.81 -13.39
CA LEU A 188 -1.75 24.51 -12.80
C LEU A 188 -2.99 23.98 -12.07
N LEU A 189 -3.42 22.77 -12.41
CA LEU A 189 -4.43 22.05 -11.65
C LEU A 189 -3.73 21.06 -10.73
N VAL A 190 -4.03 21.13 -9.44
CA VAL A 190 -3.38 20.33 -8.39
C VAL A 190 -4.43 19.49 -7.68
N SER A 191 -4.15 18.21 -7.44
CA SER A 191 -4.93 17.40 -6.52
C SER A 191 -4.49 17.71 -5.08
N ASP A 192 -5.41 18.31 -4.30
CA ASP A 192 -5.22 18.70 -2.91
C ASP A 192 -5.78 17.59 -2.02
N SER A 193 -5.02 16.49 -1.96
CA SER A 193 -5.52 15.15 -1.64
C SER A 193 -6.25 15.09 -0.30
N THR A 194 -5.65 15.61 0.77
CA THR A 194 -6.23 15.50 2.13
C THR A 194 -7.35 16.51 2.40
N ARG A 195 -7.63 17.38 1.43
CA ARG A 195 -8.82 18.23 1.42
C ARG A 195 -9.87 17.74 0.44
N HIS A 196 -9.65 16.57 -0.16
CA HIS A 196 -10.58 15.89 -1.04
C HIS A 196 -11.10 16.82 -2.16
N GLN A 197 -10.21 17.58 -2.78
CA GLN A 197 -10.56 18.58 -3.80
C GLN A 197 -9.46 18.75 -4.85
N LEU A 198 -9.78 19.46 -5.93
CA LEU A 198 -8.78 20.01 -6.85
C LEU A 198 -8.62 21.51 -6.61
N VAL A 199 -7.43 22.02 -6.88
CA VAL A 199 -7.10 23.45 -6.76
C VAL A 199 -6.51 23.89 -8.09
N GLU A 200 -7.17 24.85 -8.74
CA GLU A 200 -6.59 25.56 -9.88
C GLU A 200 -5.78 26.74 -9.36
N MET A 201 -4.51 26.80 -9.73
CA MET A 201 -3.55 27.83 -9.36
C MET A 201 -3.08 28.56 -10.62
N GLU A 202 -2.74 29.83 -10.46
CA GLU A 202 -2.06 30.60 -11.51
C GLU A 202 -0.74 29.92 -11.90
N PRO A 203 -0.14 30.27 -13.06
CA PRO A 203 1.11 29.67 -13.49
C PRO A 203 2.27 29.86 -12.51
N ASP A 204 2.17 30.75 -11.51
CA ASP A 204 3.17 30.90 -10.45
C ASP A 204 3.24 29.67 -9.51
N GLY A 205 2.15 28.90 -9.38
CA GLY A 205 2.03 27.78 -8.46
C GLY A 205 1.79 28.17 -7.00
N GLU A 206 1.48 29.44 -6.73
CA GLU A 206 1.24 30.00 -5.40
C GLU A 206 -0.17 30.60 -5.29
N THR A 207 -0.62 31.31 -6.33
CA THR A 207 -1.90 32.04 -6.29
C THR A 207 -3.06 31.10 -6.63
N VAL A 208 -3.97 30.87 -5.67
CA VAL A 208 -5.18 30.08 -5.88
C VAL A 208 -6.19 30.85 -6.74
N VAL A 209 -6.58 30.27 -7.88
CA VAL A 209 -7.63 30.79 -8.76
C VAL A 209 -9.00 30.33 -8.26
N ARG A 210 -9.16 29.02 -8.05
CA ARG A 210 -10.39 28.41 -7.52
C ARG A 210 -10.14 27.04 -6.93
N ARG A 211 -11.08 26.61 -6.08
CA ARG A 211 -11.17 25.24 -5.54
C ARG A 211 -12.36 24.55 -6.20
N ILE A 212 -12.20 23.26 -6.50
CA ILE A 212 -13.14 22.47 -7.30
C ILE A 212 -13.45 21.18 -6.54
N GLY A 213 -14.74 20.93 -6.30
CA GLY A 213 -15.20 19.79 -5.50
C GLY A 213 -14.99 19.99 -4.00
N GLY A 214 -14.82 18.89 -3.28
CA GLY A 214 -14.69 18.79 -1.84
C GLY A 214 -15.05 17.39 -1.33
N PRO A 215 -15.08 17.16 -0.02
CA PRO A 215 -15.54 15.89 0.55
C PRO A 215 -16.90 15.46 -0.01
N GLY A 216 -16.97 14.24 -0.54
CA GLY A 216 -18.14 13.70 -1.25
C GLY A 216 -18.03 13.78 -2.77
N ASP A 217 -17.46 14.85 -3.31
CA ASP A 217 -17.09 14.93 -4.72
C ASP A 217 -15.82 14.14 -5.01
N PHE A 218 -14.82 14.28 -4.16
CA PHE A 218 -13.62 13.45 -4.19
C PHE A 218 -13.40 12.80 -2.83
N ASN A 219 -12.52 11.80 -2.83
CA ASN A 219 -11.97 11.16 -1.67
C ASN A 219 -10.48 10.84 -1.91
N GLU A 220 -9.62 11.75 -1.45
CA GLU A 220 -8.16 11.69 -1.61
C GLU A 220 -7.72 11.55 -3.08
N PRO A 221 -8.06 12.53 -3.95
CA PRO A 221 -7.68 12.48 -5.35
C PRO A 221 -6.15 12.54 -5.50
N GLN A 222 -5.61 11.78 -6.45
CA GLN A 222 -4.18 11.72 -6.76
C GLN A 222 -3.92 12.12 -8.21
N GLY A 223 -3.70 11.16 -9.11
CA GLY A 223 -3.30 11.41 -10.50
C GLY A 223 -4.27 12.22 -11.33
N LEU A 224 -3.70 12.95 -12.30
CA LEU A 224 -4.40 13.84 -13.22
C LEU A 224 -3.88 13.63 -14.64
N ALA A 225 -4.79 13.47 -15.61
CA ALA A 225 -4.44 13.36 -17.02
C ALA A 225 -5.33 14.26 -17.88
N LEU A 226 -4.72 15.08 -18.74
CA LEU A 226 -5.44 15.86 -19.75
C LEU A 226 -5.80 14.96 -20.93
N LEU A 227 -7.07 14.91 -21.30
CA LEU A 227 -7.57 14.21 -22.48
C LEU A 227 -7.48 15.10 -23.74
N PRO A 228 -7.51 14.50 -24.95
CA PRO A 228 -7.46 15.27 -26.20
C PRO A 228 -8.59 16.28 -26.39
N ASP A 229 -9.74 16.09 -25.73
CA ASP A 229 -10.88 17.01 -25.78
C ASP A 229 -10.78 18.18 -24.78
N GLY A 230 -9.74 18.20 -23.94
CA GLY A 230 -9.49 19.23 -22.94
C GLY A 230 -10.08 18.93 -21.55
N THR A 231 -10.80 17.82 -21.39
CA THR A 231 -11.23 17.35 -20.06
C THR A 231 -10.06 16.74 -19.29
N VAL A 232 -10.13 16.78 -17.97
CA VAL A 232 -9.14 16.18 -17.08
C VAL A 232 -9.73 14.94 -16.43
N VAL A 233 -9.08 13.79 -16.57
CA VAL A 233 -9.38 12.60 -15.77
C VAL A 233 -8.61 12.68 -14.45
N VAL A 234 -9.29 12.31 -13.38
CA VAL A 234 -8.79 12.34 -12.01
C VAL A 234 -8.89 10.94 -11.45
N ALA A 235 -7.79 10.43 -10.90
CA ALA A 235 -7.77 9.23 -10.09
C ALA A 235 -8.29 9.59 -8.68
N ASP A 236 -9.52 9.20 -8.36
CA ASP A 236 -10.14 9.43 -7.06
C ASP A 236 -9.85 8.21 -6.17
N THR A 237 -8.68 8.21 -5.55
CA THR A 237 -7.97 7.00 -5.10
C THR A 237 -8.74 6.22 -4.03
N VAL A 238 -9.06 6.86 -2.90
CA VAL A 238 -9.86 6.23 -1.83
C VAL A 238 -11.34 6.18 -2.22
N GLY A 239 -11.75 6.96 -3.22
CA GLY A 239 -13.04 6.81 -3.87
C GLY A 239 -13.16 5.59 -4.78
N HIS A 240 -12.08 4.84 -5.02
CA HIS A 240 -12.00 3.68 -5.92
C HIS A 240 -12.69 3.90 -7.28
N ARG A 241 -12.48 5.09 -7.85
CA ARG A 241 -13.15 5.52 -9.08
C ARG A 241 -12.29 6.48 -9.90
N LEU A 242 -12.65 6.63 -11.17
CA LEU A 242 -12.18 7.71 -12.02
C LEU A 242 -13.26 8.79 -12.14
N ARG A 243 -12.83 10.03 -11.94
CA ARG A 243 -13.65 11.21 -12.15
C ARG A 243 -13.16 11.98 -13.37
N THR A 244 -14.02 12.78 -13.97
CA THR A 244 -13.64 13.81 -14.94
C THR A 244 -13.92 15.19 -14.37
N PHE A 245 -13.12 16.15 -14.82
CA PHE A 245 -13.31 17.58 -14.63
C PHE A 245 -13.22 18.28 -15.99
N ASP A 246 -14.25 19.02 -16.37
CA ASP A 246 -14.21 19.89 -17.53
C ASP A 246 -13.80 21.31 -17.08
N PRO A 247 -12.59 21.80 -17.42
CA PRO A 247 -12.14 23.13 -17.03
C PRO A 247 -13.01 24.27 -17.55
N ALA A 248 -13.69 24.08 -18.69
CA ALA A 248 -14.49 25.10 -19.36
C ALA A 248 -15.87 25.28 -18.71
N SER A 249 -16.57 24.17 -18.42
CA SER A 249 -17.89 24.21 -17.79
C SER A 249 -17.86 24.12 -16.27
N GLY A 250 -16.79 23.56 -15.70
CA GLY A 250 -16.68 23.21 -14.28
C GLY A 250 -17.39 21.90 -13.92
N ALA A 251 -17.87 21.12 -14.88
CA ALA A 251 -18.59 19.87 -14.63
C ALA A 251 -17.66 18.79 -14.03
N LEU A 252 -18.22 18.00 -13.11
CA LEU A 252 -17.60 16.82 -12.51
C LEU A 252 -18.46 15.60 -12.76
N GLU A 253 -17.88 14.52 -13.29
CA GLU A 253 -18.60 13.26 -13.55
C GLU A 253 -17.79 12.06 -13.06
N THR A 254 -18.47 10.93 -12.81
CA THR A 254 -17.80 9.65 -12.60
C THR A 254 -17.84 8.89 -13.92
N VAL A 255 -16.69 8.36 -14.34
CA VAL A 255 -16.55 7.67 -15.63
C VAL A 255 -16.15 6.21 -15.51
N ALA A 256 -15.54 5.81 -14.39
CA ALA A 256 -15.22 4.42 -14.08
C ALA A 256 -15.21 4.18 -12.57
N GLY A 257 -15.43 2.93 -12.14
CA GLY A 257 -15.47 2.54 -10.74
C GLY A 257 -16.85 2.68 -10.11
N THR A 258 -17.17 1.77 -9.20
CA THR A 258 -18.44 1.72 -8.47
C THR A 258 -18.38 2.46 -7.12
N GLY A 259 -17.17 2.84 -6.68
CA GLY A 259 -16.91 3.32 -5.33
C GLY A 259 -16.52 2.22 -4.34
N LYS A 260 -16.50 0.95 -4.76
CA LYS A 260 -16.05 -0.19 -3.94
C LYS A 260 -14.65 -0.62 -4.36
N GLN A 261 -13.86 -1.06 -3.38
CA GLN A 261 -12.59 -1.71 -3.60
C GLN A 261 -12.79 -3.02 -4.37
N TRP A 262 -12.00 -3.20 -5.44
CA TRP A 262 -11.93 -4.47 -6.15
C TRP A 262 -11.25 -5.53 -5.28
N TRP A 263 -11.84 -6.72 -5.23
CA TRP A 263 -11.32 -7.88 -4.51
C TRP A 263 -11.04 -9.05 -5.45
N GLN A 264 -10.11 -9.93 -5.08
CA GLN A 264 -9.75 -11.07 -5.93
C GLN A 264 -10.97 -11.96 -6.23
N GLY A 265 -11.24 -12.18 -7.52
CA GLY A 265 -12.43 -12.88 -8.00
C GLY A 265 -13.50 -11.96 -8.60
N SER A 266 -13.42 -10.65 -8.37
CA SER A 266 -14.24 -9.65 -9.07
C SER A 266 -13.88 -9.56 -10.55
N ALA A 267 -14.78 -8.97 -11.34
CA ALA A 267 -14.59 -8.80 -12.78
C ALA A 267 -13.33 -7.98 -13.08
N THR A 268 -12.53 -8.44 -14.04
CA THR A 268 -11.29 -7.77 -14.50
C THR A 268 -11.49 -6.98 -15.78
N SER A 269 -12.71 -6.95 -16.30
CA SER A 269 -13.11 -6.15 -17.46
C SER A 269 -14.62 -5.98 -17.52
N GLY A 270 -15.11 -4.88 -18.08
CA GLY A 270 -16.54 -4.67 -18.26
C GLY A 270 -16.93 -3.21 -18.45
N PRO A 271 -18.24 -2.89 -18.36
CA PRO A 271 -18.71 -1.52 -18.33
C PRO A 271 -18.02 -0.74 -17.21
N ALA A 272 -17.50 0.45 -17.52
CA ALA A 272 -16.64 1.21 -16.62
C ALA A 272 -17.32 1.55 -15.29
N LEU A 273 -18.59 1.95 -15.32
CA LEU A 273 -19.38 2.28 -14.12
C LEU A 273 -19.92 1.07 -13.35
N GLY A 274 -19.78 -0.13 -13.90
CA GLY A 274 -20.24 -1.38 -13.29
C GLY A 274 -19.10 -2.27 -12.79
N THR A 275 -17.85 -1.79 -12.87
CA THR A 275 -16.65 -2.57 -12.51
C THR A 275 -15.94 -1.88 -11.35
N ASP A 276 -15.69 -2.63 -10.27
CA ASP A 276 -14.94 -2.15 -9.11
C ASP A 276 -13.49 -1.85 -9.50
N LEU A 277 -12.89 -0.81 -8.91
CA LEU A 277 -11.47 -0.49 -9.03
C LEU A 277 -10.82 -0.60 -7.64
N SER A 278 -9.49 -0.64 -7.56
CA SER A 278 -8.80 -0.68 -6.26
C SER A 278 -7.65 0.34 -6.25
N SER A 279 -7.90 1.44 -5.55
CA SER A 279 -6.96 2.54 -5.34
C SER A 279 -6.23 2.99 -6.62
N PRO A 280 -6.96 3.54 -7.63
CA PRO A 280 -6.32 4.15 -8.78
C PRO A 280 -5.46 5.33 -8.32
N TRP A 281 -4.15 5.26 -8.56
CA TRP A 281 -3.19 6.22 -8.00
C TRP A 281 -2.77 7.27 -9.02
N ASP A 282 -2.49 6.84 -10.26
CA ASP A 282 -2.17 7.76 -11.35
C ASP A 282 -2.87 7.38 -12.65
N VAL A 283 -3.00 8.36 -13.53
CA VAL A 283 -3.62 8.19 -14.86
C VAL A 283 -2.77 8.85 -15.93
N ALA A 284 -2.77 8.26 -17.13
CA ALA A 284 -2.14 8.85 -18.31
C ALA A 284 -2.92 8.54 -19.58
N TRP A 285 -3.05 9.52 -20.47
CA TRP A 285 -3.55 9.27 -21.83
C TRP A 285 -2.43 8.66 -22.68
N TRP A 286 -2.59 7.40 -23.07
CA TRP A 286 -1.61 6.72 -23.91
C TRP A 286 -2.29 5.68 -24.79
N ASP A 287 -1.85 5.61 -26.05
CA ASP A 287 -2.32 4.60 -27.00
C ASP A 287 -3.86 4.55 -27.17
N GLY A 288 -4.46 5.74 -27.19
CA GLY A 288 -5.90 5.94 -27.41
C GLY A 288 -6.81 5.67 -26.20
N ARG A 289 -6.24 5.40 -25.02
CA ARG A 289 -6.98 5.07 -23.80
C ARG A 289 -6.41 5.80 -22.58
N VAL A 290 -7.18 5.83 -21.50
CA VAL A 290 -6.70 6.28 -20.19
C VAL A 290 -6.11 5.08 -19.47
N TRP A 291 -4.79 5.05 -19.33
CA TRP A 291 -4.10 4.07 -18.51
C TRP A 291 -4.16 4.47 -17.05
N ILE A 292 -4.27 3.47 -16.18
CA ILE A 292 -4.53 3.63 -14.76
C ILE A 292 -3.51 2.80 -14.00
N ALA A 293 -2.74 3.45 -13.12
CA ALA A 293 -1.87 2.78 -12.16
C ALA A 293 -2.74 2.31 -11.00
N MET A 294 -3.08 1.01 -10.99
CA MET A 294 -3.98 0.42 -10.01
C MET A 294 -3.16 -0.09 -8.83
N ALA A 295 -2.77 0.85 -7.96
CA ALA A 295 -1.83 0.60 -6.85
C ALA A 295 -2.31 -0.52 -5.93
N GLY A 296 -3.60 -0.51 -5.58
CA GLY A 296 -4.22 -1.44 -4.63
C GLY A 296 -4.26 -2.90 -5.07
N VAL A 297 -4.00 -3.19 -6.35
CA VAL A 297 -3.97 -4.57 -6.88
C VAL A 297 -2.75 -4.84 -7.75
N HIS A 298 -1.73 -3.98 -7.67
CA HIS A 298 -0.44 -4.16 -8.35
C HIS A 298 -0.57 -4.43 -9.86
N GLN A 299 -1.40 -3.63 -10.53
CA GLN A 299 -1.74 -3.80 -11.95
C GLN A 299 -1.80 -2.46 -12.68
N LEU A 300 -1.75 -2.54 -14.01
CA LEU A 300 -2.14 -1.45 -14.91
C LEU A 300 -3.45 -1.80 -15.59
N TRP A 301 -4.42 -0.92 -15.45
CA TRP A 301 -5.72 -1.02 -16.13
C TRP A 301 -5.83 0.05 -17.21
N ALA A 302 -6.80 -0.09 -18.10
CA ALA A 302 -7.15 0.97 -19.04
C ALA A 302 -8.66 1.21 -19.06
N TYR A 303 -9.03 2.49 -19.10
CA TYR A 303 -10.37 2.97 -19.40
C TYR A 303 -10.43 3.44 -20.87
N ASP A 304 -11.39 2.90 -21.60
CA ASP A 304 -11.72 3.33 -22.96
C ASP A 304 -12.95 4.26 -22.92
N PRO A 305 -12.78 5.57 -23.18
CA PRO A 305 -13.89 6.52 -23.16
C PRO A 305 -14.84 6.37 -24.35
N ALA A 306 -14.39 5.81 -25.48
CA ALA A 306 -15.25 5.60 -26.64
C ALA A 306 -16.24 4.45 -26.41
N ASP A 307 -15.75 3.37 -25.79
CA ASP A 307 -16.56 2.18 -25.51
C ASP A 307 -17.22 2.21 -24.12
N GLY A 308 -16.75 3.08 -23.21
CA GLY A 308 -17.23 3.16 -21.84
C GLY A 308 -16.88 1.91 -21.03
N THR A 309 -15.70 1.34 -21.25
CA THR A 309 -15.26 0.08 -20.63
C THR A 309 -13.92 0.23 -19.90
N VAL A 310 -13.69 -0.64 -18.92
CA VAL A 310 -12.39 -0.82 -18.27
C VAL A 310 -11.91 -2.25 -18.41
N ALA A 311 -10.60 -2.46 -18.40
CA ALA A 311 -9.99 -3.78 -18.33
C ALA A 311 -8.58 -3.74 -17.74
N VAL A 312 -8.15 -4.85 -17.14
CA VAL A 312 -6.73 -5.13 -16.86
C VAL A 312 -5.96 -5.17 -18.18
N VAL A 313 -4.80 -4.51 -18.23
CA VAL A 313 -3.91 -4.54 -19.41
C VAL A 313 -2.53 -5.10 -19.07
N ALA A 314 -2.05 -4.92 -17.85
CA ALA A 314 -0.81 -5.53 -17.38
C ALA A 314 -0.87 -5.86 -15.87
N GLY A 315 -0.14 -6.90 -15.45
CA GLY A 315 0.00 -7.29 -14.06
C GLY A 315 -0.87 -8.48 -13.65
N THR A 316 -0.40 -9.23 -12.64
CA THR A 316 -1.03 -10.50 -12.19
C THR A 316 -1.62 -10.45 -10.79
N THR A 317 -1.68 -9.27 -10.17
CA THR A 317 -1.94 -9.03 -8.74
C THR A 317 -0.85 -9.48 -7.76
N ASN A 318 0.15 -10.24 -8.20
CA ASN A 318 1.29 -10.56 -7.34
C ASN A 318 2.16 -9.31 -7.14
N GLU A 319 2.56 -9.06 -5.90
CA GLU A 319 3.50 -8.00 -5.55
C GLU A 319 4.95 -8.43 -5.83
N GLY A 320 5.66 -7.68 -6.67
CA GLY A 320 7.08 -7.93 -6.93
C GLY A 320 7.59 -7.29 -8.21
N LEU A 321 8.77 -7.72 -8.65
CA LEU A 321 9.46 -7.19 -9.83
C LEU A 321 9.71 -8.31 -10.86
N VAL A 322 8.76 -8.50 -11.78
CA VAL A 322 8.88 -9.47 -12.87
C VAL A 322 8.57 -8.81 -14.21
N ASP A 323 9.53 -8.86 -15.14
CA ASP A 323 9.41 -8.39 -16.52
C ASP A 323 8.79 -9.46 -17.44
N GLY A 324 8.38 -9.05 -18.64
CA GLY A 324 7.89 -9.96 -19.68
C GLY A 324 6.58 -9.51 -20.33
N PRO A 325 5.84 -10.44 -20.96
CA PRO A 325 4.50 -10.17 -21.46
C PRO A 325 3.62 -9.53 -20.38
N ALA A 326 2.80 -8.56 -20.77
CA ALA A 326 2.04 -7.75 -19.81
C ALA A 326 1.12 -8.57 -18.89
N ASP A 327 0.56 -9.67 -19.38
CA ASP A 327 -0.29 -10.59 -18.61
C ASP A 327 0.49 -11.50 -17.65
N GLN A 328 1.82 -11.45 -17.67
CA GLN A 328 2.72 -12.23 -16.82
C GLN A 328 3.59 -11.37 -15.91
N ALA A 329 3.72 -10.07 -16.23
CA ALA A 329 4.49 -9.13 -15.44
C ALA A 329 3.91 -8.97 -14.02
N TRP A 330 4.77 -8.70 -13.05
CA TRP A 330 4.38 -8.39 -11.68
C TRP A 330 4.79 -6.97 -11.40
N PHE A 331 3.93 -6.20 -10.71
CA PHE A 331 4.22 -4.86 -10.23
C PHE A 331 4.16 -4.86 -8.72
N ALA A 332 4.51 -3.75 -8.09
CA ALA A 332 4.37 -3.54 -6.66
C ALA A 332 3.98 -2.09 -6.40
N GLN A 333 2.67 -1.87 -6.28
CA GLN A 333 2.07 -0.56 -6.05
C GLN A 333 2.50 0.48 -7.10
N PRO A 334 2.14 0.29 -8.39
CA PRO A 334 2.43 1.28 -9.42
C PRO A 334 1.71 2.59 -9.09
N SER A 335 2.44 3.70 -9.00
CA SER A 335 1.92 4.97 -8.47
C SER A 335 2.11 6.18 -9.39
N GLY A 336 2.91 6.05 -10.46
CA GLY A 336 3.18 7.17 -11.37
C GLY A 336 3.20 6.72 -12.81
N LEU A 337 2.59 7.49 -13.71
CA LEU A 337 2.56 7.23 -15.15
C LEU A 337 3.01 8.44 -15.96
N ALA A 338 3.79 8.19 -17.02
CA ALA A 338 4.14 9.21 -18.01
C ALA A 338 4.25 8.63 -19.41
N ALA A 339 3.41 9.11 -20.32
CA ALA A 339 3.48 8.76 -21.74
C ALA A 339 4.64 9.47 -22.44
N ALA A 340 5.45 8.73 -23.19
CA ALA A 340 6.58 9.23 -23.97
C ALA A 340 6.71 8.46 -25.29
N GLY A 341 6.08 8.96 -26.36
CA GLY A 341 6.08 8.28 -27.66
C GLY A 341 5.47 6.88 -27.57
N GLU A 342 6.26 5.86 -27.92
CA GLU A 342 5.87 4.45 -27.91
C GLU A 342 5.98 3.77 -26.53
N ARG A 343 6.38 4.51 -25.49
CA ARG A 343 6.51 4.00 -24.13
C ARG A 343 5.56 4.69 -23.15
N LEU A 344 5.04 3.92 -22.22
CA LEU A 344 4.43 4.41 -20.98
C LEU A 344 5.38 4.10 -19.83
N TRP A 345 5.98 5.13 -19.24
CA TRP A 345 6.83 4.99 -18.06
C TRP A 345 5.98 4.81 -16.81
N VAL A 346 6.48 4.00 -15.88
CA VAL A 346 5.79 3.59 -14.66
C VAL A 346 6.74 3.73 -13.48
N ALA A 347 6.33 4.48 -12.46
CA ALA A 347 6.94 4.43 -11.13
C ALA A 347 6.33 3.25 -10.37
N ASP A 348 7.13 2.25 -10.06
CA ASP A 348 6.72 1.02 -9.37
C ASP A 348 7.25 1.08 -7.93
N SER A 349 6.41 1.61 -7.04
CA SER A 349 6.85 2.26 -5.79
C SER A 349 7.46 1.28 -4.79
N GLU A 350 6.78 0.17 -4.52
CA GLU A 350 7.21 -0.77 -3.47
C GLU A 350 8.46 -1.56 -3.86
N THR A 351 8.76 -1.67 -5.16
CA THR A 351 10.03 -2.22 -5.68
C THR A 351 11.11 -1.17 -5.91
N SER A 352 10.82 0.10 -5.59
CA SER A 352 11.72 1.23 -5.82
C SER A 352 12.26 1.27 -7.26
N ALA A 353 11.38 1.02 -8.23
CA ALA A 353 11.76 0.78 -9.61
C ALA A 353 11.17 1.81 -10.59
N LEU A 354 11.93 2.09 -11.65
CA LEU A 354 11.43 2.76 -12.86
C LEU A 354 11.25 1.70 -13.94
N ARG A 355 10.05 1.63 -14.51
CA ARG A 355 9.68 0.62 -15.50
C ARG A 355 9.03 1.26 -16.70
N TRP A 356 8.85 0.52 -17.78
CA TRP A 356 8.04 0.97 -18.91
C TRP A 356 7.26 -0.16 -19.55
N VAL A 357 6.16 0.25 -20.19
CA VAL A 357 5.33 -0.58 -21.05
C VAL A 357 5.49 -0.12 -22.49
N GLU A 358 5.62 -1.05 -23.42
CA GLU A 358 5.65 -0.81 -24.86
C GLU A 358 4.85 -1.89 -25.59
N ARG A 359 4.43 -1.62 -26.83
CA ARG A 359 3.74 -2.63 -27.65
C ARG A 359 4.67 -3.80 -27.96
N ALA A 360 4.16 -5.02 -27.88
CA ALA A 360 4.93 -6.19 -28.26
C ALA A 360 5.29 -6.17 -29.76
N GLY A 361 6.47 -6.69 -30.12
CA GLY A 361 6.98 -6.65 -31.50
C GLY A 361 6.19 -7.48 -32.52
N ASP A 362 5.33 -8.38 -32.05
CA ASP A 362 4.36 -9.13 -32.86
C ASP A 362 3.05 -8.37 -33.10
N GLY A 363 2.92 -7.16 -32.52
CA GLY A 363 1.74 -6.32 -32.62
C GLY A 363 0.56 -6.75 -31.72
N ALA A 364 0.72 -7.82 -30.93
CA ALA A 364 -0.32 -8.35 -30.06
C ALA A 364 0.02 -8.08 -28.58
N GLY A 365 -0.64 -7.09 -27.99
CA GLY A 365 -0.49 -6.75 -26.57
C GLY A 365 0.73 -5.90 -26.25
N TYR A 366 1.25 -6.07 -25.04
CA TYR A 366 2.30 -5.23 -24.47
C TYR A 366 3.37 -6.07 -23.76
N VAL A 367 4.56 -5.48 -23.62
CA VAL A 367 5.67 -6.01 -22.84
C VAL A 367 6.06 -5.00 -21.77
N VAL A 368 6.40 -5.49 -20.58
CA VAL A 368 6.86 -4.71 -19.43
C VAL A 368 8.35 -4.95 -19.23
N ARG A 369 9.10 -3.87 -19.01
CA ARG A 369 10.54 -3.89 -18.80
C ARG A 369 10.95 -2.99 -17.64
N THR A 370 12.03 -3.35 -16.96
CA THR A 370 12.60 -2.56 -15.86
C THR A 370 13.83 -1.78 -16.33
N ALA A 371 13.85 -0.48 -16.02
CA ALA A 371 14.99 0.40 -16.26
C ALA A 371 15.90 0.47 -15.03
N VAL A 372 15.30 0.69 -13.86
CA VAL A 372 16.00 0.85 -12.57
C VAL A 372 15.25 0.04 -11.52
N GLY A 373 15.97 -0.56 -10.56
CA GLY A 373 15.40 -1.31 -9.43
C GLY A 373 15.67 -2.82 -9.53
N THR A 374 15.79 -3.48 -8.37
CA THR A 374 16.12 -4.92 -8.28
C THR A 374 15.14 -5.75 -7.45
N GLY A 375 14.26 -5.13 -6.64
CA GLY A 375 13.25 -5.84 -5.86
C GLY A 375 12.67 -5.01 -4.71
N LEU A 376 11.83 -5.64 -3.89
CA LEU A 376 11.03 -4.99 -2.82
C LEU A 376 11.84 -4.40 -1.65
N PHE A 377 13.12 -4.74 -1.51
CA PHE A 377 13.93 -4.41 -0.32
C PHE A 377 15.32 -3.84 -0.66
N ASP A 378 15.59 -3.59 -1.93
CA ASP A 378 16.85 -3.02 -2.41
C ASP A 378 16.59 -1.59 -2.88
N PHE A 379 16.96 -0.62 -2.06
CA PHE A 379 16.61 0.79 -2.27
C PHE A 379 17.65 1.72 -1.66
N GLY A 380 17.56 3.01 -1.93
CA GLY A 380 18.47 4.02 -1.39
C GLY A 380 18.71 5.12 -2.41
N HIS A 381 19.71 5.95 -2.17
CA HIS A 381 19.95 7.15 -2.99
C HIS A 381 21.30 7.04 -3.70
N ARG A 382 21.35 6.36 -4.85
CA ARG A 382 22.61 6.18 -5.60
C ARG A 382 22.44 6.49 -7.09
N ASP A 383 23.24 7.41 -7.61
CA ASP A 383 23.37 7.69 -9.05
C ASP A 383 24.33 6.71 -9.75
N GLY A 384 24.35 6.75 -11.08
CA GLY A 384 25.22 5.96 -11.95
C GLY A 384 24.45 5.13 -12.97
N ALA A 385 25.11 4.12 -13.53
CA ALA A 385 24.49 3.17 -14.45
C ALA A 385 23.23 2.55 -13.83
N ALA A 386 22.18 2.41 -14.63
CA ALA A 386 20.82 2.11 -14.17
C ALA A 386 20.71 0.79 -13.38
N GLU A 387 21.54 -0.21 -13.72
CA GLU A 387 21.62 -1.49 -13.00
C GLU A 387 22.25 -1.38 -11.61
N GLN A 388 22.91 -0.25 -11.31
CA GLN A 388 23.48 0.06 -10.02
C GLN A 388 22.73 1.20 -9.33
N ALA A 389 21.99 2.04 -10.05
CA ALA A 389 21.24 3.12 -9.44
C ALA A 389 20.22 2.59 -8.43
N LEU A 390 19.98 3.38 -7.37
CA LEU A 390 18.97 3.08 -6.37
C LEU A 390 18.01 4.26 -6.25
N LEU A 391 16.73 3.93 -6.08
CA LEU A 391 15.62 4.81 -5.74
C LEU A 391 15.02 4.35 -4.40
N GLN A 392 14.10 5.12 -3.84
CA GLN A 392 13.35 4.75 -2.64
C GLN A 392 11.90 5.24 -2.77
N HIS A 393 10.98 4.29 -2.97
CA HIS A 393 9.55 4.50 -3.08
C HIS A 393 9.14 5.68 -4.00
N PRO A 394 9.55 5.67 -5.29
CA PRO A 394 9.26 6.75 -6.21
C PRO A 394 7.76 6.78 -6.57
N LEU A 395 7.08 7.91 -6.34
CA LEU A 395 5.65 8.05 -6.66
C LEU A 395 5.36 8.63 -8.03
N GLY A 396 6.29 9.41 -8.59
CA GLY A 396 6.03 10.23 -9.78
C GLY A 396 7.05 10.01 -10.88
N VAL A 397 6.59 10.02 -12.13
CA VAL A 397 7.44 10.08 -13.32
C VAL A 397 6.95 11.18 -14.27
N THR A 398 7.89 11.81 -14.96
CA THR A 398 7.61 12.87 -15.95
C THR A 398 8.55 12.70 -17.13
N ALA A 399 8.00 12.52 -18.33
CA ALA A 399 8.79 12.49 -19.55
C ALA A 399 9.35 13.89 -19.86
N LEU A 400 10.64 13.97 -20.18
CA LEU A 400 11.33 15.22 -20.47
C LEU A 400 11.47 15.44 -21.99
N PRO A 401 11.59 16.71 -22.45
CA PRO A 401 11.64 17.02 -23.89
C PRO A 401 12.84 16.43 -24.64
N ASP A 402 13.91 16.10 -23.92
CA ASP A 402 15.11 15.48 -24.47
C ASP A 402 15.03 13.94 -24.55
N GLY A 403 13.88 13.34 -24.19
CA GLY A 403 13.65 11.90 -24.21
C GLY A 403 14.07 11.18 -22.92
N SER A 404 14.66 11.89 -21.96
CA SER A 404 14.91 11.36 -20.62
C SER A 404 13.66 11.39 -19.74
N VAL A 405 13.75 10.82 -18.54
CA VAL A 405 12.62 10.69 -17.61
C VAL A 405 13.03 11.27 -16.26
N ALA A 406 12.28 12.24 -15.76
CA ALA A 406 12.40 12.67 -14.37
C ALA A 406 11.60 11.72 -13.46
N VAL A 407 12.17 11.36 -12.33
CA VAL A 407 11.57 10.48 -11.32
C VAL A 407 11.50 11.24 -10.00
N SER A 408 10.31 11.40 -9.45
CA SER A 408 10.09 11.90 -8.09
C SER A 408 10.42 10.77 -7.11
N ASP A 409 11.66 10.77 -6.64
CA ASP A 409 12.23 9.77 -5.74
C ASP A 409 11.87 10.13 -4.30
N THR A 410 10.62 9.83 -3.95
CA THR A 410 9.85 10.46 -2.87
C THR A 410 10.52 10.34 -1.52
N TYR A 411 10.93 9.13 -1.12
CA TYR A 411 11.52 8.90 0.21
C TYR A 411 13.01 9.26 0.26
N ASN A 412 13.67 9.42 -0.88
CA ASN A 412 15.00 10.03 -0.95
C ASN A 412 14.97 11.56 -1.02
N HIS A 413 13.78 12.18 -0.99
CA HIS A 413 13.63 13.64 -1.00
C HIS A 413 14.27 14.31 -2.21
N ALA A 414 14.21 13.64 -3.36
CA ALA A 414 14.96 14.02 -4.55
C ALA A 414 14.12 13.93 -5.83
N LEU A 415 14.52 14.73 -6.81
CA LEU A 415 14.12 14.57 -8.20
C LEU A 415 15.30 13.99 -8.95
N ARG A 416 15.11 12.80 -9.54
CA ARG A 416 16.14 12.06 -10.27
C ARG A 416 15.86 12.13 -11.76
N ARG A 417 16.85 11.80 -12.58
CA ARG A 417 16.74 11.73 -14.04
C ARG A 417 17.34 10.43 -14.53
N PHE A 418 16.57 9.66 -15.29
CA PHE A 418 17.05 8.52 -16.06
C PHE A 418 17.15 8.91 -17.53
N ASP A 419 18.32 8.70 -18.13
CA ASP A 419 18.52 8.88 -19.57
C ASP A 419 18.54 7.52 -20.29
N PRO A 420 17.51 7.19 -21.08
CA PRO A 420 17.45 5.94 -21.83
C PRO A 420 18.53 5.77 -22.90
N ALA A 421 19.15 6.86 -23.36
CA ALA A 421 20.19 6.80 -24.40
C ALA A 421 21.54 6.34 -23.83
N THR A 422 21.85 6.74 -22.60
CA THR A 422 23.11 6.40 -21.93
C THR A 422 22.95 5.27 -20.91
N GLY A 423 21.74 5.03 -20.41
CA GLY A 423 21.47 4.08 -19.33
C GLY A 423 21.94 4.59 -17.97
N GLU A 424 22.03 5.91 -17.78
CA GLU A 424 22.51 6.54 -16.55
C GLU A 424 21.37 7.18 -15.76
N VAL A 425 21.50 7.14 -14.43
CA VAL A 425 20.66 7.85 -13.47
C VAL A 425 21.48 8.94 -12.79
N GLY A 426 20.96 10.16 -12.77
CA GLY A 426 21.55 11.29 -12.07
C GLY A 426 20.54 12.03 -11.21
N THR A 427 21.01 12.93 -10.35
CA THR A 427 20.16 13.74 -9.48
C THR A 427 19.97 15.15 -10.05
N LEU A 428 18.71 15.57 -10.23
CA LEU A 428 18.34 16.91 -10.66
C LEU A 428 18.20 17.88 -9.49
N ALA A 429 17.64 17.41 -8.38
CA ALA A 429 17.43 18.20 -7.18
C ALA A 429 17.36 17.32 -5.93
N THR A 430 17.78 17.89 -4.81
CA THR A 430 17.67 17.35 -3.45
C THR A 430 16.91 18.33 -2.57
N ASP A 431 16.79 18.02 -1.27
CA ASP A 431 16.15 18.88 -0.28
C ASP A 431 14.70 19.23 -0.60
N LEU A 432 14.00 18.33 -1.29
CA LEU A 432 12.55 18.34 -1.41
C LEU A 432 11.95 17.67 -0.15
N ARG A 433 10.64 17.78 0.12
CA ARG A 433 9.99 16.82 1.04
C ARG A 433 8.91 16.03 0.33
N GLU A 434 9.14 14.72 0.29
CA GLU A 434 8.27 13.72 -0.34
C GLU A 434 7.69 14.21 -1.67
N PRO A 435 8.54 14.46 -2.68
CA PRO A 435 8.05 14.83 -3.99
C PRO A 435 7.18 13.69 -4.54
N SER A 436 5.91 13.97 -4.83
CA SER A 436 4.93 12.97 -5.28
C SER A 436 4.71 12.98 -6.79
N GLY A 437 5.04 14.10 -7.44
CA GLY A 437 4.91 14.25 -8.89
C GLY A 437 5.60 15.52 -9.39
N ALA A 438 5.68 15.67 -10.70
CA ALA A 438 6.20 16.86 -11.33
C ALA A 438 5.55 17.11 -12.70
N VAL A 439 5.50 18.37 -13.11
CA VAL A 439 4.93 18.78 -14.40
C VAL A 439 5.85 19.80 -15.08
N LEU A 440 5.95 19.72 -16.40
CA LEU A 440 6.69 20.68 -17.20
C LEU A 440 5.90 21.97 -17.39
N ASP A 441 6.57 23.11 -17.23
CA ASP A 441 6.04 24.42 -17.61
C ASP A 441 7.11 25.21 -18.35
N GLY A 442 7.05 25.16 -19.68
CA GLY A 442 8.09 25.73 -20.55
C GLY A 442 9.44 25.04 -20.36
N GLY A 443 10.46 25.81 -19.95
CA GLY A 443 11.80 25.29 -19.66
C GLY A 443 12.03 24.93 -18.18
N GLU A 444 10.99 24.99 -17.36
CA GLU A 444 11.03 24.67 -15.94
C GLU A 444 10.28 23.38 -15.66
N ILE A 445 10.59 22.77 -14.52
CA ILE A 445 9.83 21.69 -13.93
C ILE A 445 9.25 22.15 -12.59
N VAL A 446 7.96 21.93 -12.41
CA VAL A 446 7.23 22.25 -11.18
C VAL A 446 7.01 20.94 -10.43
N VAL A 447 7.67 20.82 -9.28
CA VAL A 447 7.62 19.64 -8.41
C VAL A 447 6.53 19.81 -7.36
N VAL A 448 5.73 18.78 -7.15
CA VAL A 448 4.73 18.69 -6.09
C VAL A 448 5.43 18.18 -4.83
N GLU A 449 5.72 19.05 -3.87
CA GLU A 449 6.27 18.65 -2.56
C GLU A 449 5.12 18.37 -1.59
N SER A 450 4.68 17.10 -1.52
CA SER A 450 3.48 16.73 -0.76
C SER A 450 3.62 17.10 0.72
N ALA A 451 4.72 16.68 1.35
CA ALA A 451 4.99 16.97 2.75
C ALA A 451 5.31 18.46 3.02
N ARG A 452 5.71 19.25 2.02
CA ARG A 452 5.82 20.73 2.19
C ARG A 452 4.53 21.48 1.87
N HIS A 453 3.48 20.79 1.45
CA HIS A 453 2.18 21.38 1.12
C HIS A 453 2.26 22.48 0.04
N ARG A 454 3.13 22.32 -0.96
CA ARG A 454 3.38 23.35 -1.97
C ARG A 454 3.89 22.80 -3.29
N LEU A 455 3.92 23.67 -4.29
CA LEU A 455 4.63 23.45 -5.54
C LEU A 455 5.99 24.17 -5.50
N THR A 456 7.03 23.54 -6.02
CA THR A 456 8.38 24.09 -6.10
C THR A 456 8.86 24.10 -7.53
N ARG A 457 9.22 25.28 -8.03
CA ARG A 457 9.72 25.45 -9.40
C ARG A 457 11.23 25.28 -9.43
N LEU A 458 11.70 24.47 -10.36
CA LEU A 458 13.11 24.21 -10.60
C LEU A 458 13.40 24.45 -12.07
N ARG A 459 14.53 25.09 -12.37
CA ARG A 459 15.04 25.11 -13.73
C ARG A 459 15.59 23.74 -14.04
N LEU A 460 15.27 23.19 -15.21
CA LEU A 460 15.90 21.96 -15.68
C LEU A 460 17.36 22.28 -16.03
N PRO A 461 18.35 21.81 -15.25
CA PRO A 461 19.74 21.98 -15.63
C PRO A 461 20.03 21.13 -16.88
N GLU A 462 20.90 21.60 -17.78
CA GLU A 462 21.38 20.79 -18.92
C GLU A 462 22.10 19.52 -18.41
N ASP A 463 22.84 19.64 -17.29
CA ASP A 463 23.59 18.57 -16.65
C ASP A 463 22.98 18.16 -15.29
N ALA A 464 22.83 16.86 -15.05
CA ALA A 464 22.48 16.32 -13.73
C ALA A 464 23.68 16.38 -12.78
N VAL A 465 23.45 16.59 -11.49
CA VAL A 465 24.49 16.52 -10.46
C VAL A 465 24.67 15.06 -10.05
N ARG A 466 25.91 14.61 -9.94
CA ARG A 466 26.23 13.25 -9.48
C ARG A 466 26.23 13.19 -7.95
N VAL A 467 25.32 12.40 -7.39
CA VAL A 467 25.16 12.14 -5.95
C VAL A 467 25.53 10.69 -5.66
N GLU A 468 26.55 10.50 -4.82
CA GLU A 468 26.84 9.21 -4.19
C GLU A 468 26.24 9.21 -2.77
N GLY A 469 24.97 8.86 -2.66
CA GLY A 469 24.28 8.69 -1.38
C GLY A 469 24.40 7.26 -0.85
N ALA A 470 23.82 7.03 0.34
CA ALA A 470 23.87 5.74 0.99
C ALA A 470 22.97 4.72 0.27
N ALA A 471 23.51 3.52 0.06
CA ALA A 471 22.75 2.35 -0.35
C ALA A 471 22.20 1.66 0.89
N HIS A 472 20.92 1.33 0.88
CA HIS A 472 20.25 0.67 1.99
C HIS A 472 19.64 -0.65 1.53
N ARG A 473 19.43 -1.54 2.50
CA ARG A 473 18.65 -2.76 2.30
C ARG A 473 17.86 -2.95 3.57
N THR A 474 16.53 -3.07 3.50
CA THR A 474 15.74 -3.36 4.70
C THR A 474 16.20 -4.70 5.24
N GLN A 475 16.65 -4.73 6.49
CA GLN A 475 16.79 -5.98 7.23
C GLN A 475 15.51 -6.20 8.02
N ARG A 476 14.49 -6.79 7.38
CA ARG A 476 13.46 -7.48 8.15
C ARG A 476 14.20 -8.54 9.00
N PRO A 477 13.93 -8.65 10.30
CA PRO A 477 14.58 -9.66 11.13
C PRO A 477 14.40 -11.03 10.50
N ALA A 478 15.51 -11.71 10.20
CA ALA A 478 15.45 -13.05 9.66
C ALA A 478 14.89 -13.99 10.74
N THR A 479 14.00 -14.89 10.33
CA THR A 479 13.56 -16.00 11.18
C THR A 479 14.64 -17.08 11.13
N ASP A 480 15.21 -17.42 12.28
CA ASP A 480 16.20 -18.49 12.36
C ASP A 480 15.48 -19.84 12.24
N VAL A 481 15.81 -20.60 11.20
CA VAL A 481 15.22 -21.93 10.92
C VAL A 481 16.32 -22.97 10.72
N ALA A 482 16.03 -24.23 11.05
CA ALA A 482 16.99 -25.31 10.85
C ALA A 482 17.15 -25.66 9.36
N PRO A 483 18.37 -25.97 8.87
CA PRO A 483 18.54 -26.55 7.54
C PRO A 483 17.90 -27.95 7.48
N GLY A 484 17.43 -28.34 6.30
CA GLY A 484 16.72 -29.61 6.10
C GLY A 484 15.19 -29.49 6.26
N PRO A 485 14.50 -30.51 6.79
CA PRO A 485 13.04 -30.51 6.88
C PRO A 485 12.49 -29.38 7.77
N LEU A 486 11.60 -28.57 7.20
CA LEU A 486 10.85 -27.52 7.90
C LEU A 486 9.35 -27.73 7.67
N ARG A 487 8.57 -27.69 8.75
CA ARG A 487 7.11 -27.64 8.69
C ARG A 487 6.65 -26.18 8.56
N LEU A 488 6.04 -25.82 7.43
CA LEU A 488 5.32 -24.56 7.28
C LEU A 488 3.85 -24.76 7.61
N ASP A 489 3.31 -24.03 8.59
CA ASP A 489 1.88 -24.04 8.93
C ASP A 489 1.29 -22.63 8.72
N VAL A 490 0.14 -22.56 8.05
CA VAL A 490 -0.68 -21.35 7.96
C VAL A 490 -1.89 -21.52 8.87
N VAL A 491 -1.95 -20.73 9.95
CA VAL A 491 -3.04 -20.79 10.93
C VAL A 491 -4.24 -20.00 10.41
N PHE A 492 -5.36 -20.70 10.26
CA PHE A 492 -6.64 -20.09 9.93
C PHE A 492 -7.75 -20.67 10.82
N SER A 493 -8.55 -19.78 11.40
CA SER A 493 -9.80 -20.09 12.08
C SER A 493 -10.89 -19.24 11.47
N ALA A 494 -11.94 -19.88 10.93
CA ALA A 494 -13.09 -19.16 10.42
C ALA A 494 -13.73 -18.31 11.53
N PRO A 495 -14.20 -17.09 11.22
CA PRO A 495 -14.93 -16.25 12.18
C PRO A 495 -16.14 -17.00 12.78
N ALA A 496 -16.57 -16.59 13.98
CA ALA A 496 -17.77 -17.13 14.58
C ALA A 496 -18.98 -16.94 13.65
N GLY A 497 -19.78 -17.99 13.48
CA GLY A 497 -20.89 -18.00 12.54
C GLY A 497 -20.50 -18.28 11.08
N GLN A 498 -19.23 -18.60 10.80
CA GLN A 498 -18.77 -19.02 9.48
C GLN A 498 -18.06 -20.39 9.52
N LYS A 499 -17.98 -21.05 8.36
CA LYS A 499 -17.24 -22.31 8.17
C LYS A 499 -16.44 -22.31 6.88
N LEU A 500 -15.36 -23.09 6.85
CA LEU A 500 -14.75 -23.52 5.59
C LEU A 500 -15.75 -24.42 4.86
N ASP A 501 -16.24 -23.97 3.72
CA ASP A 501 -17.20 -24.72 2.92
C ASP A 501 -16.52 -25.47 1.77
N GLU A 502 -16.39 -26.78 1.93
CA GLU A 502 -15.72 -27.65 0.95
C GLU A 502 -16.68 -28.29 -0.07
N ARG A 503 -17.98 -27.92 -0.04
CA ARG A 503 -19.03 -28.56 -0.87
C ARG A 503 -18.73 -28.55 -2.37
N TYR A 504 -18.01 -27.53 -2.85
CA TYR A 504 -17.69 -27.34 -4.28
C TYR A 504 -16.20 -27.43 -4.60
N GLY A 505 -15.40 -27.95 -3.65
CA GLY A 505 -13.96 -28.08 -3.78
C GLY A 505 -13.22 -27.45 -2.60
N PRO A 506 -11.89 -27.44 -2.64
CA PRO A 506 -11.08 -26.88 -1.57
C PRO A 506 -11.36 -25.38 -1.39
N SER A 507 -11.69 -25.01 -0.16
CA SER A 507 -11.92 -23.61 0.25
C SER A 507 -10.60 -22.87 0.53
N THR A 508 -9.46 -23.52 0.33
CA THR A 508 -8.13 -23.05 0.71
C THR A 508 -7.13 -23.25 -0.42
N ARG A 509 -6.12 -22.37 -0.44
CA ARG A 509 -5.01 -22.42 -1.39
C ARG A 509 -3.73 -22.00 -0.69
N LEU A 510 -2.64 -22.67 -1.02
CA LEU A 510 -1.29 -22.36 -0.57
C LEU A 510 -0.32 -22.41 -1.75
N LEU A 511 0.53 -21.39 -1.89
CA LEU A 511 1.65 -21.37 -2.84
C LEU A 511 2.92 -21.08 -2.05
N VAL A 512 3.95 -21.91 -2.25
CA VAL A 512 5.25 -21.76 -1.60
C VAL A 512 6.35 -21.62 -2.65
N GLY A 513 7.24 -20.65 -2.47
CA GLY A 513 8.42 -20.43 -3.28
C GLY A 513 9.55 -19.84 -2.45
N ALA A 514 10.70 -19.57 -3.07
CA ALA A 514 11.81 -18.93 -2.38
C ALA A 514 12.67 -18.07 -3.30
N THR A 515 13.38 -17.12 -2.70
CA THR A 515 14.49 -16.40 -3.33
C THR A 515 15.73 -16.50 -2.44
N PRO A 516 16.86 -17.01 -2.95
CA PRO A 516 16.98 -17.57 -4.29
C PRO A 516 16.23 -18.93 -4.39
N PRO A 517 15.80 -19.39 -5.58
CA PRO A 517 14.99 -20.62 -5.72
C PRO A 517 15.64 -21.87 -5.13
N GLU A 518 16.97 -21.95 -5.19
CA GLU A 518 17.78 -23.04 -4.64
C GLU A 518 17.74 -23.16 -3.11
N LEU A 519 17.15 -22.18 -2.40
CA LEU A 519 16.88 -22.28 -0.97
C LEU A 519 15.91 -23.44 -0.67
N LEU A 520 15.00 -23.76 -1.59
CA LEU A 520 14.08 -24.89 -1.49
C LEU A 520 14.54 -26.05 -2.36
N LEU A 521 14.92 -27.16 -1.73
CA LEU A 521 15.17 -28.43 -2.43
C LEU A 521 13.86 -29.14 -2.77
N GLU A 522 12.87 -29.08 -1.88
CA GLU A 522 11.56 -29.70 -2.02
C GLU A 522 10.46 -28.84 -1.38
N GLY A 523 9.21 -29.03 -1.82
CA GLY A 523 8.03 -28.41 -1.22
C GLY A 523 7.55 -27.10 -1.85
N ALA A 524 8.23 -26.60 -2.90
CA ALA A 524 7.77 -25.46 -3.68
C ALA A 524 6.54 -25.80 -4.55
N GLY A 525 5.74 -24.79 -4.89
CA GLY A 525 4.57 -24.89 -5.77
C GLY A 525 3.23 -24.71 -5.05
N LYS A 526 2.15 -25.03 -5.78
CA LYS A 526 0.76 -24.82 -5.34
C LYS A 526 0.23 -26.04 -4.58
N GLY A 527 -0.73 -25.82 -3.70
CA GLY A 527 -1.53 -26.83 -3.02
C GLY A 527 -2.75 -26.19 -2.36
N THR A 528 -3.47 -27.00 -1.60
CA THR A 528 -4.72 -26.59 -0.93
C THR A 528 -4.62 -26.72 0.58
N ASP A 529 -3.75 -27.57 1.10
CA ASP A 529 -3.48 -27.62 2.53
C ASP A 529 -2.90 -26.29 3.02
N LEU A 530 -3.39 -25.80 4.16
CA LEU A 530 -2.79 -24.67 4.88
C LEU A 530 -1.53 -25.09 5.66
N PHE A 531 -0.80 -26.07 5.14
CA PHE A 531 0.50 -26.49 5.63
C PHE A 531 1.34 -27.05 4.49
N ARG A 532 2.67 -27.07 4.68
CA ARG A 532 3.61 -27.66 3.73
C ARG A 532 4.85 -28.16 4.46
N ASP A 533 5.27 -29.38 4.18
CA ASP A 533 6.61 -29.82 4.52
C ASP A 533 7.56 -29.39 3.39
N VAL A 534 8.58 -28.63 3.72
CA VAL A 534 9.61 -28.16 2.78
C VAL A 534 10.99 -28.67 3.22
N VAL A 535 11.94 -28.70 2.29
CA VAL A 535 13.35 -29.04 2.60
C VAL A 535 14.23 -27.86 2.24
N LEU A 536 14.83 -27.25 3.26
CA LEU A 536 15.71 -26.10 3.12
C LEU A 536 17.14 -26.52 2.81
N ASN A 537 17.73 -25.91 1.79
CA ASN A 537 19.10 -26.15 1.37
C ASN A 537 20.10 -25.47 2.32
N GLY A 538 20.79 -26.25 3.14
CA GLY A 538 21.80 -25.75 4.08
C GLY A 538 22.96 -24.98 3.44
N ASP A 539 23.20 -25.14 2.13
CA ASP A 539 24.30 -24.47 1.43
C ASP A 539 24.01 -22.99 1.11
N VAL A 540 22.74 -22.56 1.13
CA VAL A 540 22.33 -21.19 0.75
C VAL A 540 22.49 -20.20 1.91
N GLY A 541 22.47 -20.67 3.15
CA GLY A 541 22.74 -19.88 4.37
C GLY A 541 21.64 -18.89 4.77
N GLU A 542 21.10 -18.12 3.83
CA GLU A 542 20.00 -17.17 4.03
C GLU A 542 19.15 -16.98 2.76
N GLY A 543 17.90 -16.59 2.91
CA GLY A 543 17.02 -16.29 1.77
C GLY A 543 15.65 -15.80 2.23
N VAL A 544 14.69 -15.76 1.31
CA VAL A 544 13.31 -15.36 1.57
C VAL A 544 12.38 -16.48 1.12
N LEU A 545 11.52 -16.97 2.02
CA LEU A 545 10.40 -17.82 1.66
C LEU A 545 9.22 -16.94 1.23
N HIS A 546 8.69 -17.20 0.05
CA HIS A 546 7.48 -16.57 -0.46
C HIS A 546 6.31 -17.53 -0.23
N VAL A 547 5.37 -17.14 0.62
CA VAL A 547 4.20 -17.94 0.95
C VAL A 547 2.96 -17.14 0.64
N SER A 548 2.06 -17.66 -0.19
CA SER A 548 0.76 -17.06 -0.46
C SER A 548 -0.31 -18.01 0.01
N ALA A 549 -1.19 -17.57 0.91
CA ALA A 549 -2.30 -18.39 1.38
C ALA A 549 -3.63 -17.66 1.21
N MET A 550 -4.66 -18.44 0.87
CA MET A 550 -6.04 -18.00 0.73
C MET A 550 -6.94 -18.99 1.45
N ALA A 551 -7.94 -18.49 2.16
CA ALA A 551 -9.00 -19.28 2.79
C ALA A 551 -10.35 -18.58 2.61
N ALA A 552 -11.35 -19.31 2.13
CA ALA A 552 -12.72 -18.82 1.99
C ALA A 552 -13.60 -19.43 3.08
N SER A 553 -14.20 -18.59 3.92
CA SER A 553 -15.20 -18.99 4.91
C SER A 553 -16.57 -18.43 4.53
N CYS A 554 -17.62 -19.24 4.67
CA CYS A 554 -18.98 -18.86 4.32
C CYS A 554 -19.88 -18.88 5.55
N ASP A 555 -20.94 -18.07 5.52
CA ASP A 555 -21.96 -18.05 6.58
C ASP A 555 -22.46 -19.47 6.90
N ASP A 556 -22.45 -19.81 8.19
CA ASP A 556 -22.88 -21.10 8.72
C ASP A 556 -24.25 -20.99 9.40
N ASP A 557 -25.19 -20.34 8.71
CA ASP A 557 -26.60 -20.33 9.08
C ASP A 557 -27.38 -21.29 8.16
N PRO A 558 -27.98 -22.38 8.70
CA PRO A 558 -28.77 -23.31 7.92
C PRO A 558 -30.05 -22.69 7.30
N ASP A 559 -30.50 -21.55 7.80
CA ASP A 559 -31.66 -20.82 7.26
C ASP A 559 -31.26 -19.86 6.12
N ASN A 560 -29.96 -19.66 5.87
CA ASN A 560 -29.46 -18.85 4.76
C ASN A 560 -29.42 -19.68 3.46
N GLU A 561 -30.34 -19.40 2.55
CA GLU A 561 -30.42 -20.06 1.24
C GLU A 561 -29.17 -19.80 0.37
N PHE A 562 -28.55 -18.62 0.54
CA PHE A 562 -27.37 -18.17 -0.22
C PHE A 562 -26.30 -17.63 0.74
N PRO A 563 -25.54 -18.50 1.42
CA PRO A 563 -24.48 -18.07 2.33
C PRO A 563 -23.45 -17.22 1.59
N ALA A 564 -23.15 -16.03 2.12
CA ALA A 564 -22.07 -15.23 1.59
C ALA A 564 -20.74 -15.88 1.98
N CYS A 565 -19.78 -15.87 1.06
CA CYS A 565 -18.43 -16.35 1.31
C CYS A 565 -17.46 -15.16 1.34
N HIS A 566 -16.57 -15.19 2.30
CA HIS A 566 -15.57 -14.18 2.61
C HIS A 566 -14.19 -14.78 2.35
N VAL A 567 -13.39 -14.11 1.55
CA VAL A 567 -12.03 -14.56 1.21
C VAL A 567 -11.04 -13.84 2.10
N HIS A 568 -10.22 -14.62 2.79
CA HIS A 568 -9.07 -14.15 3.56
C HIS A 568 -7.80 -14.53 2.81
N GLN A 569 -6.90 -13.59 2.62
CA GLN A 569 -5.67 -13.83 1.87
C GLN A 569 -4.51 -13.05 2.42
N GLN A 570 -3.32 -13.64 2.34
CA GLN A 570 -2.08 -12.96 2.65
C GLN A 570 -0.92 -13.57 1.87
N ASP A 571 -0.04 -12.68 1.40
CA ASP A 571 1.26 -13.03 0.83
C ASP A 571 2.37 -12.63 1.83
N TRP A 572 3.20 -13.59 2.25
CA TRP A 572 4.34 -13.38 3.12
C TRP A 572 5.64 -13.54 2.34
N GLY A 573 6.50 -12.52 2.41
CA GLY A 573 7.94 -12.66 2.17
C GLY A 573 8.66 -12.78 3.51
N VAL A 574 9.01 -14.00 3.91
CA VAL A 574 9.65 -14.31 5.21
C VAL A 574 11.16 -14.48 5.01
N PRO A 575 11.99 -13.50 5.42
CA PRO A 575 13.43 -13.70 5.44
C PRO A 575 13.77 -14.79 6.44
N VAL A 576 14.57 -15.76 6.01
CA VAL A 576 15.03 -16.88 6.82
C VAL A 576 16.55 -16.91 6.84
N ARG A 577 17.10 -17.25 8.01
CA ARG A 577 18.53 -17.54 8.18
C ARG A 577 18.65 -18.97 8.67
N LEU A 578 19.48 -19.76 8.00
CA LEU A 578 19.67 -21.16 8.34
C LEU A 578 20.68 -21.27 9.47
N THR A 579 20.23 -21.73 10.63
CA THR A 579 21.09 -21.95 11.80
C THR A 579 20.87 -23.35 12.37
N ALA A 580 21.89 -23.94 12.98
CA ALA A 580 21.78 -25.30 13.52
C ALA A 580 20.76 -25.42 14.68
N GLU A 581 20.46 -24.31 15.35
CA GLU A 581 19.50 -24.23 16.46
C GLU A 581 18.17 -23.59 16.04
N GLY A 582 17.98 -23.30 14.75
CA GLY A 582 16.76 -22.66 14.26
C GLY A 582 15.53 -23.58 14.37
N ASP A 583 14.35 -22.97 14.28
CA ASP A 583 13.11 -23.71 14.39
C ASP A 583 12.90 -24.68 13.22
N THR A 584 12.30 -25.84 13.50
CA THR A 584 11.86 -26.81 12.48
C THR A 584 10.38 -26.63 12.11
N ARG A 585 9.72 -25.62 12.66
CA ARG A 585 8.33 -25.25 12.37
C ARG A 585 8.24 -23.73 12.17
N LEU A 586 7.77 -23.31 11.01
CA LEU A 586 7.47 -21.91 10.69
C LEU A 586 5.96 -21.72 10.65
N VAL A 587 5.44 -20.85 11.51
CA VAL A 587 4.01 -20.58 11.62
C VAL A 587 3.69 -19.20 11.07
N LEU A 588 2.72 -19.12 10.16
CA LEU A 588 2.19 -17.88 9.60
C LEU A 588 0.71 -17.78 9.95
N VAL A 589 0.30 -16.72 10.64
CA VAL A 589 -1.09 -16.58 11.09
C VAL A 589 -1.88 -15.79 10.05
N LEU A 590 -2.81 -16.44 9.35
CA LEU A 590 -3.76 -15.77 8.47
C LEU A 590 -4.90 -15.17 9.32
N ALA A 591 -5.53 -15.99 10.15
CA ALA A 591 -6.54 -15.58 11.12
C ALA A 591 -6.60 -16.55 12.32
N GLY A 592 -6.64 -16.02 13.54
CA GLY A 592 -6.77 -16.80 14.78
C GLY A 592 -5.53 -16.74 15.66
N MET A 593 -5.22 -17.84 16.37
CA MET A 593 -4.02 -17.95 17.20
C MET A 593 -3.38 -19.33 17.03
N ASP A 594 -2.05 -19.38 17.01
CA ASP A 594 -1.31 -20.65 17.08
C ASP A 594 -1.57 -21.34 18.44
N ALA A 595 -1.71 -22.66 18.42
CA ALA A 595 -2.26 -23.46 19.51
C ALA A 595 -1.21 -24.07 20.44
#